data_AF-A0A382Y522-F1
#
_entry.id   AF-A0A382Y522-F1
#
_cell.length_a   1.000
_cell.length_b   1.000
_cell.length_c   1.000
_cell.angle_alpha   90.00
_cell.angle_beta   90.00
_cell.angle_gamma   90.00
#
_symmetry.space_group_name_H-M   'P 1'
#
loop_
_entity.id
_entity.type
_entity.pdbx_description
1 polymer ?
#
loop_
_entity_poly.entity_id
_entity_poly.type
_entity_poly.pdbx_seq_one_letter_code
_entity_poly.pdbx_strand_id
1 'polypeptide(L)'
;DSLTVTSDGSIAFEEQNAVDAQQEDGVKITNRGTIKTTTDGSDGVSAINGQSSLNLTVINSGTIWAKEDYGIKLIEAEKITITNEAGGTIKATPTDSGALYAIGGTTMGNCSTCVNGSTTSSGEGLTLHNYGTIDAYEDTVFGGQADSQISKKTKIYNYDGGTINATKTAAIRFMYAEDFELYNYEGATIQTQEHSYGVDLSGNASVPATDVIIDNAGTISSANSLALDLENASTISVTNSGTISAVENYGVFCMGCVNLTLTNSG
;
A
#
# COMPACT_ATOMS: atom_id res chain seq x y z
N ASP A 1 -10.37 13.74 18.91
CA ASP A 1 -10.87 14.96 18.26
C ASP A 1 -11.35 14.63 16.86
N SER A 2 -11.71 15.59 16.00
CA SER A 2 -11.95 15.31 14.58
C SER A 2 -11.47 16.50 13.77
N LEU A 3 -10.45 16.28 12.94
CA LEU A 3 -9.86 17.30 12.06
C LEU A 3 -10.33 17.06 10.63
N THR A 4 -10.93 18.07 9.99
CA THR A 4 -11.26 18.03 8.56
C THR A 4 -10.33 18.98 7.79
N VAL A 5 -9.51 18.43 6.90
CA VAL A 5 -8.65 19.21 5.99
C VAL A 5 -9.26 19.17 4.59
N THR A 6 -9.58 20.33 4.01
CA THR A 6 -10.06 20.44 2.62
C THR A 6 -9.11 21.30 1.81
N SER A 7 -8.56 20.77 0.73
CA SER A 7 -7.66 21.51 -0.18
C SER A 7 -8.21 21.50 -1.61
N ASP A 8 -8.73 22.64 -2.06
CA ASP A 8 -8.97 22.92 -3.49
C ASP A 8 -7.75 23.64 -4.13
N GLY A 9 -6.75 24.00 -3.32
CA GLY A 9 -5.55 24.74 -3.70
C GLY A 9 -4.27 23.93 -3.48
N SER A 10 -3.21 24.53 -2.93
CA SER A 10 -1.98 23.81 -2.58
C SER A 10 -1.67 23.94 -1.09
N ILE A 11 -1.55 22.80 -0.41
CA ILE A 11 -0.91 22.70 0.91
C ILE A 11 0.50 22.19 0.63
N ALA A 12 1.50 23.02 0.95
CA ALA A 12 2.89 22.65 0.79
C ALA A 12 3.66 23.08 2.04
N PHE A 13 4.51 22.19 2.51
CA PHE A 13 5.43 22.49 3.60
C PHE A 13 6.80 21.92 3.25
N GLU A 14 7.83 22.74 3.43
CA GLU A 14 9.22 22.35 3.20
C GLU A 14 9.79 21.79 4.51
N GLU A 15 10.62 20.76 4.42
CA GLU A 15 11.35 20.16 5.56
C GLU A 15 10.48 19.48 6.63
N GLN A 16 9.15 19.47 6.51
CA GLN A 16 8.23 18.71 7.39
C GLN A 16 7.01 18.17 6.63
N ASN A 17 6.13 17.50 7.39
CA ASN A 17 4.88 16.98 6.88
C ASN A 17 3.94 18.10 6.45
N ALA A 18 3.29 17.96 5.28
CA ALA A 18 2.33 18.96 4.83
C ALA A 18 0.99 18.87 5.61
N VAL A 19 0.62 17.66 6.05
CA VAL A 19 -0.46 17.42 7.00
C VAL A 19 0.03 16.43 8.06
N ASP A 20 -0.12 16.79 9.33
CA ASP A 20 0.22 15.92 10.46
C ASP A 20 -1.05 15.41 11.14
N ALA A 21 -1.26 14.10 11.06
CA ALA A 21 -2.36 13.36 11.68
C ALA A 21 -1.81 12.28 12.65
N GLN A 22 -0.56 12.42 13.07
CA GLN A 22 0.09 11.44 13.93
C GLN A 22 -0.59 11.37 15.29
N GLN A 23 -0.86 10.15 15.76
CA GLN A 23 -1.52 9.89 17.06
C GLN A 23 -2.90 10.56 17.22
N GLU A 24 -3.56 10.89 16.11
CA GLU A 24 -4.91 11.47 16.14
C GLU A 24 -5.98 10.44 15.81
N ASP A 25 -7.16 10.61 16.41
CA ASP A 25 -8.37 9.82 16.13
C ASP A 25 -9.33 10.61 15.23
N GLY A 26 -9.94 9.96 14.24
CA GLY A 26 -11.07 10.50 13.49
C GLY A 26 -10.73 11.62 12.52
N VAL A 27 -9.50 11.67 12.03
CA VAL A 27 -9.04 12.66 11.04
C VAL A 27 -9.62 12.34 9.66
N LYS A 28 -10.16 13.36 8.99
CA LYS A 28 -10.65 13.28 7.61
C LYS A 28 -9.94 14.30 6.72
N ILE A 29 -9.33 13.84 5.64
CA ILE A 29 -8.63 14.66 4.65
C ILE A 29 -9.36 14.53 3.32
N THR A 30 -9.67 15.66 2.68
CA THR A 30 -10.27 15.72 1.34
C THR A 30 -9.42 16.64 0.46
N ASN A 31 -8.71 16.05 -0.50
CA ASN A 31 -7.81 16.76 -1.40
C ASN A 31 -8.35 16.76 -2.83
N ARG A 32 -8.55 17.96 -3.38
CA ARG A 32 -8.94 18.22 -4.78
C ARG A 32 -7.85 19.01 -5.52
N GLY A 33 -6.89 19.57 -4.80
CA GLY A 33 -5.74 20.31 -5.32
C GLY A 33 -4.43 19.54 -5.15
N THR A 34 -3.46 20.11 -4.44
CA THR A 34 -2.16 19.47 -4.17
C THR A 34 -1.82 19.50 -2.70
N ILE A 35 -1.42 18.36 -2.13
CA ILE A 35 -0.74 18.26 -0.83
C ILE A 35 0.66 17.75 -1.12
N LYS A 36 1.70 18.50 -0.79
CA LYS A 36 3.07 18.10 -1.10
C LYS A 36 4.12 18.50 -0.08
N THR A 37 5.19 17.73 -0.05
CA THR A 37 6.45 18.09 0.58
C THR A 37 7.56 18.05 -0.48
N THR A 38 8.38 19.12 -0.56
CA THR A 38 9.26 19.40 -1.72
C THR A 38 10.75 19.25 -1.46
N THR A 39 11.16 18.97 -0.23
CA THR A 39 12.56 18.80 0.15
C THR A 39 12.97 17.34 0.13
N ASP A 40 14.27 17.10 -0.13
CA ASP A 40 14.94 15.82 0.15
C ASP A 40 14.72 15.54 1.63
N GLY A 41 13.88 14.56 1.92
CA GLY A 41 13.42 14.30 3.27
C GLY A 41 14.46 13.45 3.96
N SER A 42 15.16 14.00 4.95
CA SER A 42 15.66 13.14 6.03
C SER A 42 14.52 12.25 6.54
N ASP A 43 14.81 10.99 6.88
CA ASP A 43 13.84 9.98 7.34
C ASP A 43 12.63 10.59 8.09
N GLY A 44 11.42 10.38 7.57
CA GLY A 44 10.18 10.73 8.25
C GLY A 44 9.37 11.91 7.69
N VAL A 45 9.79 12.54 6.59
CA VAL A 45 9.01 13.60 5.92
C VAL A 45 8.02 13.01 4.91
N SER A 46 6.74 13.24 5.14
CA SER A 46 5.64 12.72 4.31
C SER A 46 4.68 13.81 3.88
N ALA A 47 3.95 13.63 2.77
CA ALA A 47 2.90 14.62 2.45
C ALA A 47 1.77 14.56 3.49
N ILE A 48 1.40 13.36 3.94
CA ILE A 48 0.48 13.14 5.06
C ILE A 48 1.11 12.16 6.05
N ASN A 49 1.30 12.59 7.30
CA ASN A 49 1.77 11.75 8.39
C ASN A 49 0.60 11.18 9.17
N GLY A 50 0.21 9.94 8.90
CA GLY A 50 -0.81 9.18 9.63
C GLY A 50 -0.24 8.18 10.63
N GLN A 51 1.02 8.34 11.06
CA GLN A 51 1.67 7.42 11.99
C GLN A 51 0.87 7.29 13.31
N SER A 52 0.65 6.07 13.76
CA SER A 52 -0.10 5.76 14.98
C SER A 52 -1.51 6.37 15.02
N SER A 53 -2.10 6.72 13.86
CA SER A 53 -3.44 7.30 13.78
C SER A 53 -4.52 6.22 13.92
N LEU A 54 -5.72 6.65 14.33
CA LEU A 54 -6.91 5.81 14.45
C LEU A 54 -8.04 6.45 13.64
N ASN A 55 -8.75 5.64 12.84
CA ASN A 55 -9.87 6.13 12.02
C ASN A 55 -9.47 7.27 11.05
N LEU A 56 -8.28 7.23 10.45
CA LEU A 56 -7.87 8.19 9.43
C LEU A 56 -8.58 7.90 8.11
N THR A 57 -9.24 8.90 7.55
CA THR A 57 -9.86 8.86 6.22
C THR A 57 -9.20 9.86 5.28
N VAL A 58 -8.71 9.42 4.13
CA VAL A 58 -8.16 10.28 3.07
C VAL A 58 -8.97 10.08 1.78
N ILE A 59 -9.48 11.17 1.21
CA ILE A 59 -10.18 11.18 -0.09
C ILE A 59 -9.39 12.11 -1.01
N ASN A 60 -8.91 11.59 -2.13
CA ASN A 60 -8.03 12.31 -3.04
C ASN A 60 -8.53 12.25 -4.49
N SER A 61 -8.93 13.40 -5.04
CA SER A 61 -9.06 13.61 -6.50
C SER A 61 -7.95 14.50 -7.07
N GLY A 62 -7.10 15.05 -6.20
CA GLY A 62 -5.96 15.88 -6.57
C GLY A 62 -4.65 15.10 -6.59
N THR A 63 -3.55 15.78 -6.24
CA THR A 63 -2.22 15.20 -6.08
C THR A 63 -1.80 15.19 -4.61
N ILE A 64 -1.38 14.04 -4.11
CA ILE A 64 -0.62 13.89 -2.87
C ILE A 64 0.79 13.45 -3.27
N TRP A 65 1.81 14.23 -2.90
CA TRP A 65 3.17 13.99 -3.40
C TRP A 65 4.23 14.26 -2.34
N ALA A 66 5.08 13.26 -2.10
CA ALA A 66 6.33 13.44 -1.39
C ALA A 66 7.52 13.27 -2.35
N LYS A 67 8.61 14.00 -2.10
CA LYS A 67 9.80 13.85 -2.92
C LYS A 67 10.40 12.45 -2.77
N GLU A 68 10.62 12.00 -1.54
CA GLU A 68 11.34 10.77 -1.21
C GLU A 68 10.48 9.80 -0.36
N ASP A 69 10.27 10.05 0.92
CA ASP A 69 9.85 8.97 1.84
C ASP A 69 8.40 8.42 1.63
N TYR A 70 7.37 9.16 2.06
CA TYR A 70 5.96 8.72 1.98
C TYR A 70 5.04 9.77 1.37
N GLY A 71 4.27 9.41 0.35
CA GLY A 71 3.07 10.18 0.02
C GLY A 71 2.11 10.21 1.22
N ILE A 72 1.80 9.03 1.78
CA ILE A 72 1.01 8.87 3.01
C ILE A 72 1.70 7.84 3.91
N LYS A 73 2.12 8.26 5.11
CA LYS A 73 2.82 7.43 6.10
C LYS A 73 1.85 6.83 7.11
N LEU A 74 1.91 5.52 7.36
CA LEU A 74 0.92 4.75 8.13
C LEU A 74 1.55 3.77 9.16
N ILE A 75 2.75 4.07 9.67
CA ILE A 75 3.41 3.22 10.67
C ILE A 75 2.51 3.08 11.91
N GLU A 76 2.26 1.87 12.39
CA GLU A 76 1.39 1.58 13.54
C GLU A 76 -0.02 2.20 13.45
N ALA A 77 -0.53 2.46 12.24
CA ALA A 77 -1.84 3.07 12.06
C ALA A 77 -2.96 2.03 12.05
N GLU A 78 -4.16 2.42 12.49
CA GLU A 78 -5.35 1.55 12.53
C GLU A 78 -6.59 2.20 11.92
N LYS A 79 -7.43 1.35 11.31
CA LYS A 79 -8.71 1.73 10.71
C LYS A 79 -8.54 2.84 9.68
N ILE A 80 -7.59 2.62 8.78
CA ILE A 80 -7.22 3.61 7.78
C ILE A 80 -8.04 3.36 6.52
N THR A 81 -8.70 4.39 6.01
CA THR A 81 -9.41 4.33 4.72
C THR A 81 -8.83 5.38 3.78
N ILE A 82 -8.32 4.94 2.63
CA ILE A 82 -7.81 5.84 1.58
C ILE A 82 -8.62 5.59 0.32
N THR A 83 -9.18 6.65 -0.25
CA THR A 83 -9.85 6.65 -1.55
C THR A 83 -9.10 7.58 -2.49
N ASN A 84 -8.37 7.01 -3.45
CA ASN A 84 -7.80 7.75 -4.58
C ASN A 84 -8.80 7.72 -5.74
N GLU A 85 -9.53 8.82 -5.92
CA GLU A 85 -10.57 8.96 -6.95
C GLU A 85 -9.95 8.97 -8.36
N ALA A 86 -10.79 8.82 -9.38
CA ALA A 86 -10.36 8.87 -10.77
C ALA A 86 -9.68 10.23 -11.08
N GLY A 87 -8.51 10.19 -11.70
CA GLY A 87 -7.65 11.36 -11.93
C GLY A 87 -6.81 11.79 -10.72
N GLY A 88 -7.05 11.22 -9.54
CA GLY A 88 -6.22 11.40 -8.37
C GLY A 88 -4.84 10.75 -8.53
N THR A 89 -3.82 11.40 -7.99
CA THR A 89 -2.45 10.88 -7.94
C THR A 89 -1.93 10.86 -6.52
N ILE A 90 -1.39 9.73 -6.07
CA ILE A 90 -0.65 9.62 -4.81
C ILE A 90 0.74 9.07 -5.16
N LYS A 91 1.81 9.77 -4.79
CA LYS A 91 3.15 9.35 -5.19
C LYS A 91 4.27 9.75 -4.25
N ALA A 92 5.33 8.93 -4.26
CA ALA A 92 6.70 9.37 -4.03
C ALA A 92 7.39 9.55 -5.39
N THR A 93 8.42 10.40 -5.54
CA THR A 93 8.96 10.75 -6.88
C THR A 93 9.51 9.53 -7.63
N PRO A 94 8.86 9.00 -8.68
CA PRO A 94 9.24 7.71 -9.27
C PRO A 94 10.60 7.69 -9.98
N THR A 95 11.25 8.85 -10.13
CA THR A 95 12.59 8.96 -10.73
C THR A 95 13.70 9.14 -9.69
N ASP A 96 13.36 9.08 -8.40
CA ASP A 96 14.29 9.33 -7.30
C ASP A 96 14.48 8.04 -6.49
N SER A 97 15.73 7.62 -6.27
CA SER A 97 16.00 6.43 -5.46
C SER A 97 15.65 6.59 -3.98
N GLY A 98 15.50 7.83 -3.51
CA GLY A 98 14.93 8.11 -2.19
C GLY A 98 13.41 7.96 -2.14
N ALA A 99 12.72 7.78 -3.29
CA ALA A 99 11.27 7.67 -3.37
C ALA A 99 10.72 6.31 -2.94
N LEU A 100 10.65 6.09 -1.63
CA LEU A 100 10.41 4.78 -1.08
C LEU A 100 8.97 4.32 -1.27
N TYR A 101 7.98 5.09 -0.78
CA TYR A 101 6.60 4.62 -0.66
C TYR A 101 5.56 5.68 -1.07
N ALA A 102 4.59 5.32 -1.91
CA ALA A 102 3.46 6.22 -2.17
C ALA A 102 2.48 6.21 -0.99
N ILE A 103 2.13 5.00 -0.54
CA ILE A 103 1.29 4.75 0.63
C ILE A 103 1.93 3.62 1.42
N GLY A 104 2.20 3.82 2.70
CA GLY A 104 2.65 2.68 3.48
C GLY A 104 3.16 2.97 4.87
N GLY A 105 3.57 1.89 5.52
CA GLY A 105 4.12 1.87 6.87
C GLY A 105 4.26 0.41 7.32
N THR A 106 4.81 0.21 8.50
CA THR A 106 4.89 -1.11 9.12
C THR A 106 3.77 -1.25 10.15
N THR A 107 3.40 -2.48 10.49
CA THR A 107 2.51 -2.81 11.62
C THR A 107 1.13 -2.12 11.60
N MET A 108 0.57 -1.89 10.41
CA MET A 108 -0.81 -1.40 10.26
C MET A 108 -1.79 -2.43 10.82
N GLY A 109 -2.75 -2.01 11.64
CA GLY A 109 -3.63 -2.96 12.34
C GLY A 109 -2.90 -3.84 13.37
N ASN A 110 -1.63 -3.55 13.67
CA ASN A 110 -0.80 -4.31 14.62
C ASN A 110 0.03 -3.38 15.51
N CYS A 111 -0.54 -2.24 15.88
CA CYS A 111 0.15 -1.23 16.66
C CYS A 111 0.44 -1.70 18.08
N SER A 112 1.66 -1.41 18.54
CA SER A 112 2.05 -1.53 19.94
C SER A 112 1.73 -0.25 20.73
N THR A 113 1.75 0.90 20.04
CA THR A 113 1.38 2.21 20.55
C THR A 113 0.36 2.88 19.64
N CYS A 114 -0.91 2.49 19.79
CA CYS A 114 -2.02 3.08 19.06
C CYS A 114 -2.41 4.45 19.69
N VAL A 115 -3.29 5.21 19.01
CA VAL A 115 -3.82 6.49 19.54
C VAL A 115 -4.23 6.38 21.01
N ASN A 116 -3.94 7.42 21.79
CA ASN A 116 -4.17 7.54 23.24
C ASN A 116 -3.33 6.59 24.12
N GLY A 117 -2.24 6.02 23.60
CA GLY A 117 -1.40 5.08 24.35
C GLY A 117 -2.10 3.75 24.63
N SER A 118 -3.12 3.41 23.84
CA SER A 118 -3.75 2.10 23.88
C SER A 118 -2.73 1.04 23.46
N THR A 119 -2.60 -0.01 24.27
CA THR A 119 -1.78 -1.19 23.98
C THR A 119 -2.59 -2.31 23.32
N THR A 120 -3.87 -2.07 23.04
CA THR A 120 -4.76 -3.05 22.43
C THR A 120 -5.14 -2.58 21.03
N SER A 121 -4.51 -3.19 20.03
CA SER A 121 -4.88 -3.09 18.62
C SER A 121 -6.27 -3.72 18.37
N SER A 122 -7.05 -3.08 17.49
CA SER A 122 -8.29 -3.59 16.92
C SER A 122 -8.08 -4.67 15.86
N GLY A 123 -6.85 -4.78 15.35
CA GLY A 123 -6.47 -5.67 14.26
C GLY A 123 -6.73 -5.08 12.88
N GLU A 124 -7.42 -3.94 12.76
CA GLU A 124 -7.88 -3.37 11.49
C GLU A 124 -6.83 -2.42 10.91
N GLY A 125 -6.19 -2.80 9.80
CA GLY A 125 -5.16 -2.02 9.13
C GLY A 125 -5.71 -1.06 8.07
N LEU A 126 -5.19 -1.22 6.84
CA LEU A 126 -5.49 -0.35 5.71
C LEU A 126 -6.64 -0.90 4.86
N THR A 127 -7.58 -0.04 4.52
CA THR A 127 -8.52 -0.22 3.40
C THR A 127 -8.21 0.83 2.32
N LEU A 128 -7.74 0.39 1.15
CA LEU A 128 -7.37 1.24 0.02
C LEU A 128 -8.34 1.03 -1.14
N HIS A 129 -8.97 2.10 -1.60
CA HIS A 129 -9.76 2.17 -2.83
C HIS A 129 -9.02 3.03 -3.86
N ASN A 130 -8.58 2.44 -4.96
CA ASN A 130 -7.85 3.14 -6.02
C ASN A 130 -8.60 3.11 -7.35
N TYR A 131 -8.92 4.30 -7.85
CA TYR A 131 -9.45 4.56 -9.20
C TYR A 131 -8.47 5.41 -10.03
N GLY A 132 -7.39 5.91 -9.41
CA GLY A 132 -6.43 6.82 -10.01
C GLY A 132 -5.04 6.18 -10.11
N THR A 133 -4.01 7.01 -10.02
CA THR A 133 -2.60 6.58 -10.11
C THR A 133 -1.94 6.59 -8.74
N ILE A 134 -1.29 5.50 -8.37
CA ILE A 134 -0.40 5.39 -7.22
C ILE A 134 0.97 4.95 -7.73
N ASP A 135 2.02 5.71 -7.44
CA ASP A 135 3.33 5.52 -8.07
C ASP A 135 4.50 5.83 -7.12
N ALA A 136 5.53 4.98 -7.12
CA ALA A 136 6.77 5.19 -6.37
C ALA A 136 7.98 4.55 -7.07
N TYR A 137 9.19 4.86 -6.59
CA TYR A 137 10.40 4.23 -7.10
C TYR A 137 10.58 2.83 -6.51
N GLU A 138 10.59 2.66 -5.17
CA GLU A 138 10.82 1.35 -4.53
C GLU A 138 9.53 0.53 -4.36
N ASP A 139 8.83 0.67 -3.24
CA ASP A 139 7.65 -0.13 -2.87
C ASP A 139 6.40 0.78 -2.86
N THR A 140 5.50 0.62 -3.82
CA THR A 140 4.44 1.64 -4.03
C THR A 140 3.36 1.62 -2.95
N VAL A 141 2.84 0.45 -2.62
CA VAL A 141 1.97 0.24 -1.45
C VAL A 141 2.66 -0.74 -0.51
N PHE A 142 3.07 -0.26 0.67
CA PHE A 142 3.98 -0.98 1.56
C PHE A 142 3.39 -1.24 2.96
N GLY A 143 3.54 -2.47 3.45
CA GLY A 143 3.05 -2.94 4.74
C GLY A 143 4.06 -3.63 5.64
N GLY A 144 5.33 -3.73 5.24
CA GLY A 144 6.38 -4.43 5.98
C GLY A 144 7.14 -5.47 5.15
N GLN A 145 8.38 -5.74 5.56
CA GLN A 145 9.31 -6.68 4.91
C GLN A 145 9.99 -7.66 5.90
N ALA A 146 9.61 -7.62 7.18
CA ALA A 146 10.19 -8.44 8.24
C ALA A 146 9.12 -8.99 9.18
N ASP A 147 9.43 -10.08 9.89
CA ASP A 147 8.54 -10.72 10.88
C ASP A 147 8.17 -9.81 12.06
N SER A 148 8.96 -8.76 12.30
CA SER A 148 8.67 -7.69 13.26
C SER A 148 7.76 -6.59 12.73
N GLN A 149 7.39 -6.62 11.44
CA GLN A 149 6.66 -5.56 10.75
C GLN A 149 5.25 -5.96 10.28
N ILE A 150 4.73 -7.08 10.81
CA ILE A 150 3.45 -7.69 10.40
C ILE A 150 2.31 -6.67 10.42
N SER A 151 1.71 -6.43 9.25
CA SER A 151 0.45 -5.69 9.11
C SER A 151 -0.74 -6.65 9.03
N LYS A 152 -1.91 -6.24 9.53
CA LYS A 152 -3.12 -7.07 9.66
C LYS A 152 -4.32 -6.47 8.95
N LYS A 153 -5.26 -7.33 8.53
CA LYS A 153 -6.58 -6.95 7.96
C LYS A 153 -6.46 -5.86 6.90
N THR A 154 -5.53 -6.03 5.97
CA THR A 154 -5.30 -5.08 4.89
C THR A 154 -6.14 -5.46 3.69
N LYS A 155 -6.88 -4.49 3.14
CA LYS A 155 -7.75 -4.64 1.98
C LYS A 155 -7.38 -3.64 0.91
N ILE A 156 -7.05 -4.11 -0.27
CA ILE A 156 -6.71 -3.26 -1.42
C ILE A 156 -7.70 -3.55 -2.54
N TYR A 157 -8.38 -2.50 -2.99
CA TYR A 157 -9.33 -2.51 -4.10
C TYR A 157 -8.78 -1.59 -5.20
N ASN A 158 -8.26 -2.17 -6.28
CA ASN A 158 -7.82 -1.44 -7.45
C ASN A 158 -8.88 -1.57 -8.55
N TYR A 159 -9.60 -0.48 -8.81
CA TYR A 159 -10.76 -0.42 -9.70
C TYR A 159 -10.37 -0.12 -11.15
N ASP A 160 -11.35 -0.19 -12.06
CA ASP A 160 -11.18 0.17 -13.48
C ASP A 160 -10.48 1.53 -13.65
N GLY A 161 -9.44 1.57 -14.50
CA GLY A 161 -8.56 2.71 -14.71
C GLY A 161 -7.53 2.95 -13.59
N GLY A 162 -7.66 2.28 -12.45
CA GLY A 162 -6.74 2.33 -11.33
C GLY A 162 -5.39 1.70 -11.69
N THR A 163 -4.32 2.43 -11.41
CA THR A 163 -2.93 1.98 -11.61
C THR A 163 -2.17 2.05 -10.29
N ILE A 164 -1.54 0.93 -9.92
CA ILE A 164 -0.51 0.86 -8.88
C ILE A 164 0.77 0.43 -9.57
N ASN A 165 1.75 1.34 -9.65
CA ASN A 165 2.98 1.14 -10.39
C ASN A 165 4.19 1.37 -9.49
N ALA A 166 5.14 0.43 -9.48
CA ALA A 166 6.47 0.70 -8.96
C ALA A 166 7.49 0.73 -10.08
N THR A 167 8.49 1.61 -9.95
CA THR A 167 9.60 1.64 -10.90
C THR A 167 10.51 0.43 -10.67
N LYS A 168 10.90 0.18 -9.42
CA LYS A 168 11.97 -0.76 -9.09
C LYS A 168 11.48 -1.97 -8.32
N THR A 169 11.00 -1.86 -7.09
CA THR A 169 10.97 -3.03 -6.20
C THR A 169 9.64 -3.78 -6.20
N ALA A 170 8.57 -3.21 -5.64
CA ALA A 170 7.28 -3.88 -5.62
C ALA A 170 6.12 -2.91 -5.79
N ALA A 171 5.13 -3.25 -6.62
CA ALA A 171 3.92 -2.44 -6.69
C ALA A 171 3.13 -2.55 -5.38
N ILE A 172 3.07 -3.76 -4.81
CA ILE A 172 2.49 -4.01 -3.48
C ILE A 172 3.42 -4.95 -2.72
N ARG A 173 3.79 -4.59 -1.49
CA ARG A 173 4.57 -5.45 -0.58
C ARG A 173 3.98 -5.47 0.83
N PHE A 174 3.56 -6.65 1.28
CA PHE A 174 3.01 -6.92 2.61
C PHE A 174 3.53 -8.29 3.09
N MET A 175 4.85 -8.42 3.25
CA MET A 175 5.43 -9.66 3.74
C MET A 175 4.92 -9.96 5.16
N TYR A 176 4.75 -11.24 5.48
CA TYR A 176 4.27 -11.72 6.78
C TYR A 176 2.86 -11.25 7.17
N ALA A 177 2.09 -10.66 6.26
CA ALA A 177 0.78 -10.10 6.60
C ALA A 177 -0.21 -11.19 7.05
N GLU A 178 -1.12 -10.80 7.95
CA GLU A 178 -2.23 -11.64 8.40
C GLU A 178 -3.55 -11.02 7.94
N ASP A 179 -4.44 -11.80 7.33
CA ASP A 179 -5.73 -11.31 6.80
C ASP A 179 -5.50 -10.22 5.74
N PHE A 180 -5.00 -10.64 4.57
CA PHE A 180 -4.69 -9.76 3.45
C PHE A 180 -5.62 -10.05 2.28
N GLU A 181 -6.33 -9.02 1.81
CA GLU A 181 -7.23 -9.11 0.67
C GLU A 181 -6.82 -8.13 -0.44
N LEU A 182 -6.68 -8.64 -1.66
CA LEU A 182 -6.44 -7.85 -2.87
C LEU A 182 -7.50 -8.15 -3.91
N TYR A 183 -8.18 -7.10 -4.36
CA TYR A 183 -9.13 -7.13 -5.47
C TYR A 183 -8.62 -6.19 -6.57
N ASN A 184 -8.15 -6.77 -7.67
CA ASN A 184 -7.72 -6.04 -8.85
C ASN A 184 -8.76 -6.22 -9.95
N TYR A 185 -9.66 -5.26 -10.10
CA TYR A 185 -10.82 -5.36 -10.98
C TYR A 185 -10.44 -5.25 -12.47
N GLU A 186 -11.38 -5.61 -13.34
CA GLU A 186 -11.22 -5.45 -14.80
C GLU A 186 -10.84 -4.00 -15.14
N GLY A 187 -9.89 -3.84 -16.06
CA GLY A 187 -9.35 -2.53 -16.45
C GLY A 187 -8.30 -1.94 -15.50
N ALA A 188 -8.11 -2.54 -14.31
CA ALA A 188 -7.11 -2.11 -13.34
C ALA A 188 -5.73 -2.74 -13.60
N THR A 189 -4.66 -2.01 -13.27
CA THR A 189 -3.27 -2.45 -13.48
C THR A 189 -2.45 -2.36 -12.20
N ILE A 190 -1.74 -3.44 -11.88
CA ILE A 190 -0.68 -3.51 -10.87
C ILE A 190 0.58 -3.99 -11.58
N GLN A 191 1.66 -3.21 -11.54
CA GLN A 191 2.86 -3.54 -12.30
C GLN A 191 4.15 -3.00 -11.70
N THR A 192 5.26 -3.68 -12.02
CA THR A 192 6.62 -3.15 -11.82
C THR A 192 7.35 -3.00 -13.15
N GLN A 193 8.16 -1.95 -13.27
CA GLN A 193 8.84 -1.60 -14.53
C GLN A 193 10.24 -2.19 -14.67
N GLU A 194 10.99 -2.29 -13.59
CA GLU A 194 12.37 -2.81 -13.61
C GLU A 194 12.49 -4.13 -12.87
N HIS A 195 12.12 -4.17 -11.57
CA HIS A 195 12.49 -5.28 -10.69
C HIS A 195 11.33 -5.89 -9.89
N SER A 196 11.72 -7.01 -9.28
CA SER A 196 11.10 -7.85 -8.27
C SER A 196 9.62 -8.21 -8.43
N TYR A 197 8.67 -7.46 -7.87
CA TYR A 197 7.38 -8.05 -7.51
C TYR A 197 6.16 -7.22 -7.95
N GLY A 198 5.25 -7.81 -8.73
CA GLY A 198 3.92 -7.22 -8.88
C GLY A 198 3.25 -7.09 -7.50
N VAL A 199 3.16 -8.22 -6.79
CA VAL A 199 2.70 -8.31 -5.40
C VAL A 199 3.59 -9.28 -4.63
N ASP A 200 4.11 -8.82 -3.49
CA ASP A 200 4.95 -9.60 -2.56
C ASP A 200 4.23 -9.80 -1.22
N LEU A 201 3.81 -11.05 -0.97
CA LEU A 201 3.17 -11.51 0.26
C LEU A 201 3.95 -12.69 0.86
N SER A 202 5.25 -12.70 0.64
CA SER A 202 6.12 -13.76 1.16
C SER A 202 6.21 -13.72 2.69
N GLY A 203 6.47 -14.86 3.29
CA GLY A 203 6.81 -15.03 4.69
C GLY A 203 8.00 -15.97 4.84
N ASN A 204 8.16 -16.54 6.03
CA ASN A 204 9.14 -17.60 6.28
C ASN A 204 8.47 -18.82 6.92
N ALA A 205 9.17 -19.95 6.97
CA ALA A 205 8.62 -21.21 7.46
C ALA A 205 8.09 -21.16 8.92
N SER A 206 8.58 -20.22 9.74
CA SER A 206 8.14 -20.03 11.13
C SER A 206 7.04 -18.99 11.28
N VAL A 207 7.06 -17.97 10.43
CA VAL A 207 6.10 -16.85 10.40
C VAL A 207 5.61 -16.71 8.96
N PRO A 208 4.56 -17.46 8.57
CA PRO A 208 3.98 -17.34 7.24
C PRO A 208 3.17 -16.05 7.13
N ALA A 209 2.96 -15.56 5.91
CA ALA A 209 1.78 -14.72 5.65
C ALA A 209 0.53 -15.62 5.74
N THR A 210 -0.58 -15.14 6.31
CA THR A 210 -1.77 -15.96 6.58
C THR A 210 -3.04 -15.32 6.06
N ASP A 211 -4.00 -16.15 5.65
CA ASP A 211 -5.34 -15.73 5.23
C ASP A 211 -5.26 -14.72 4.08
N VAL A 212 -4.61 -15.16 3.00
CA VAL A 212 -4.38 -14.36 1.79
C VAL A 212 -5.49 -14.62 0.77
N ILE A 213 -6.17 -13.56 0.36
CA ILE A 213 -7.19 -13.59 -0.71
C ILE A 213 -6.74 -12.65 -1.83
N ILE A 214 -6.64 -13.18 -3.05
CA ILE A 214 -6.37 -12.40 -4.26
C ILE A 214 -7.47 -12.72 -5.28
N ASP A 215 -8.19 -11.71 -5.70
CA ASP A 215 -9.16 -11.76 -6.80
C ASP A 215 -8.70 -10.81 -7.91
N ASN A 216 -8.22 -11.37 -9.01
CA ASN A 216 -7.70 -10.61 -10.14
C ASN A 216 -8.58 -10.80 -11.37
N ALA A 217 -9.24 -9.72 -11.80
CA ALA A 217 -9.86 -9.56 -13.11
C ALA A 217 -9.09 -8.59 -14.02
N GLY A 218 -8.16 -7.80 -13.45
CA GLY A 218 -7.29 -6.87 -14.18
C GLY A 218 -5.94 -7.47 -14.59
N THR A 219 -4.92 -6.63 -14.65
CA THR A 219 -3.54 -7.04 -14.91
C THR A 219 -2.69 -6.93 -13.65
N ILE A 220 -2.00 -8.01 -13.29
CA ILE A 220 -0.89 -8.03 -12.34
C ILE A 220 0.35 -8.48 -13.09
N SER A 221 1.40 -7.67 -13.10
CA SER A 221 2.60 -7.99 -13.85
C SER A 221 3.90 -7.59 -13.17
N SER A 222 4.98 -8.26 -13.54
CA SER A 222 6.34 -7.89 -13.19
C SER A 222 7.20 -7.92 -14.44
N ALA A 223 7.93 -6.84 -14.69
CA ALA A 223 8.86 -6.74 -15.81
C ALA A 223 10.11 -7.64 -15.65
N ASN A 224 10.30 -8.24 -14.49
CA ASN A 224 11.45 -9.11 -14.22
C ASN A 224 11.04 -10.37 -13.44
N SER A 225 10.98 -10.33 -12.11
CA SER A 225 10.97 -11.55 -11.30
C SER A 225 9.58 -12.18 -11.17
N LEU A 226 8.78 -11.83 -10.15
CA LEU A 226 7.55 -12.55 -9.81
C LEU A 226 6.35 -11.61 -9.93
N ALA A 227 5.28 -12.03 -10.60
CA ALA A 227 4.06 -11.22 -10.59
C ALA A 227 3.35 -11.34 -9.24
N LEU A 228 3.24 -12.55 -8.70
CA LEU A 228 2.83 -12.83 -7.32
C LEU A 228 3.91 -13.67 -6.61
N ASP A 229 4.45 -13.15 -5.51
CA ASP A 229 5.28 -13.90 -4.57
C ASP A 229 4.45 -14.30 -3.34
N LEU A 230 4.26 -15.60 -3.16
CA LEU A 230 3.53 -16.21 -2.05
C LEU A 230 4.43 -17.16 -1.24
N GLU A 231 5.75 -17.02 -1.32
CA GLU A 231 6.69 -17.89 -0.61
C GLU A 231 6.33 -18.01 0.88
N ASN A 232 6.23 -19.24 1.37
CA ASN A 232 5.83 -19.61 2.73
C ASN A 232 4.50 -18.98 3.22
N ALA A 233 3.62 -18.54 2.33
CA ALA A 233 2.28 -18.11 2.73
C ALA A 233 1.36 -19.31 3.07
N SER A 234 0.30 -19.06 3.82
CA SER A 234 -0.63 -20.10 4.28
C SER A 234 -2.09 -19.64 4.22
N THR A 235 -3.00 -20.58 3.96
CA THR A 235 -4.43 -20.30 3.73
C THR A 235 -4.60 -19.26 2.62
N ILE A 236 -4.34 -19.70 1.38
CA ILE A 236 -4.24 -18.79 0.23
C ILE A 236 -5.35 -19.12 -0.77
N SER A 237 -6.08 -18.11 -1.20
CA SER A 237 -7.06 -18.21 -2.28
C SER A 237 -6.72 -17.22 -3.38
N VAL A 238 -6.37 -17.71 -4.57
CA VAL A 238 -6.12 -16.90 -5.77
C VAL A 238 -7.18 -17.24 -6.82
N THR A 239 -8.01 -16.26 -7.16
CA THR A 239 -8.96 -16.34 -8.27
C THR A 239 -8.47 -15.39 -9.36
N ASN A 240 -8.12 -15.93 -10.52
CA ASN A 240 -7.67 -15.14 -11.67
C ASN A 240 -8.63 -15.30 -12.84
N SER A 241 -9.28 -14.21 -13.22
CA SER A 241 -10.03 -14.04 -14.47
C SER A 241 -9.39 -13.03 -15.43
N GLY A 242 -8.36 -12.31 -14.98
CA GLY A 242 -7.55 -11.40 -15.78
C GLY A 242 -6.17 -11.95 -16.12
N THR A 243 -5.16 -11.09 -16.18
CA THR A 243 -3.77 -11.48 -16.51
C THR A 243 -2.88 -11.43 -15.27
N ILE A 244 -2.13 -12.52 -15.04
CA ILE A 244 -0.98 -12.57 -14.13
C ILE A 244 0.24 -12.99 -14.94
N SER A 245 1.23 -12.11 -15.07
CA SER A 245 2.38 -12.37 -15.94
C SER A 245 3.70 -11.79 -15.43
N ALA A 246 4.76 -12.59 -15.42
CA ALA A 246 6.12 -12.13 -15.21
C ALA A 246 6.97 -12.38 -16.47
N VAL A 247 7.94 -11.51 -16.72
CA VAL A 247 8.80 -11.62 -17.92
C VAL A 247 9.91 -12.66 -17.74
N GLU A 248 10.57 -12.73 -16.59
CA GLU A 248 11.77 -13.58 -16.40
C GLU A 248 11.50 -14.84 -15.57
N ASN A 249 10.82 -14.75 -14.42
CA ASN A 249 10.65 -15.90 -13.52
C ASN A 249 9.22 -16.47 -13.52
N TYR A 250 8.40 -16.16 -12.52
CA TYR A 250 7.12 -16.85 -12.29
C TYR A 250 5.94 -15.86 -12.22
N GLY A 251 4.85 -16.17 -12.91
CA GLY A 251 3.58 -15.46 -12.71
C GLY A 251 3.08 -15.62 -11.27
N VAL A 252 3.10 -16.84 -10.75
CA VAL A 252 2.80 -17.13 -9.34
C VAL A 252 3.90 -18.02 -8.77
N PHE A 253 4.58 -17.54 -7.75
CA PHE A 253 5.60 -18.30 -7.02
C PHE A 253 5.05 -18.75 -5.67
N CYS A 254 5.14 -20.05 -5.39
CA CYS A 254 4.58 -20.63 -4.18
C CYS A 254 5.50 -21.74 -3.63
N MET A 255 6.65 -21.36 -3.09
CA MET A 255 7.56 -22.28 -2.42
C MET A 255 7.21 -22.34 -0.92
N GLY A 256 7.06 -23.54 -0.34
CA GLY A 256 6.73 -23.68 1.08
C GLY A 256 5.29 -23.30 1.46
N CYS A 257 4.44 -22.99 0.49
CA CYS A 257 3.05 -22.63 0.73
C CYS A 257 2.22 -23.74 1.39
N VAL A 258 1.22 -23.34 2.17
CA VAL A 258 0.25 -24.25 2.80
C VAL A 258 -1.17 -23.85 2.41
N ASN A 259 -1.99 -24.82 1.99
CA ASN A 259 -3.41 -24.61 1.64
C ASN A 259 -3.65 -23.55 0.53
N LEU A 260 -2.88 -23.61 -0.56
CA LEU A 260 -3.18 -22.83 -1.77
C LEU A 260 -4.37 -23.42 -2.53
N THR A 261 -5.37 -22.59 -2.79
CA THR A 261 -6.36 -22.79 -3.85
C THR A 261 -6.13 -21.75 -4.94
N LEU A 262 -5.86 -22.19 -6.17
CA LEU A 262 -5.70 -21.32 -7.33
C LEU A 262 -6.71 -21.72 -8.41
N THR A 263 -7.56 -20.78 -8.80
CA THR A 263 -8.50 -20.92 -9.93
C THR A 263 -8.13 -19.93 -11.01
N ASN A 264 -7.82 -20.41 -12.22
CA ASN A 264 -7.48 -19.58 -13.37
C ASN A 264 -8.49 -19.75 -14.51
N SER A 265 -9.12 -18.65 -14.94
CA SER A 265 -10.01 -18.57 -16.09
C SER A 265 -9.64 -17.45 -17.08
N GLY A 266 -8.66 -16.62 -16.75
CA GLY A 266 -8.07 -15.61 -17.63
C GLY A 266 -6.87 -16.09 -18.42
#